data_AF-A0A3D2WMH9-F1
#
_entry.id   AF-A0A3D2WMH9-F1
#
_cell.length_a   1.000
_cell.length_b   1.000
_cell.length_c   1.000
_cell.angle_alpha   90.00
_cell.angle_beta   90.00
_cell.angle_gamma   90.00
#
_symmetry.space_group_name_H-M   'P 1'
#
loop_
_entity.id
_entity.type
_entity.pdbx_description
1 polymer ?
#
loop_
_entity_poly.entity_id
_entity_poly.type
_entity_poly.pdbx_seq_one_letter_code
_entity_poly.pdbx_strand_id
1 'polypeptide(L)' 'MAHHANPTGFKRWLLTTNHKEIGSMYLLFSLAMFFVGGFMAMVIRAELMYPGLQLVQPDFFNQ' A
#
# COMPACT_ATOMS: atom_id res chain seq x y z
N MET A 1 -39.30 -4.71 18.23
CA MET A 1 -38.47 -5.54 17.33
C MET A 1 -37.18 -4.77 17.10
N ALA A 2 -36.08 -5.19 17.74
CA ALA A 2 -34.85 -4.41 17.79
C ALA A 2 -34.15 -4.42 16.42
N HIS A 3 -34.03 -3.24 15.81
CA HIS A 3 -33.28 -3.05 14.58
C HIS A 3 -31.78 -3.14 14.92
N HIS A 4 -31.16 -4.29 14.66
CA HIS A 4 -29.71 -4.45 14.76
C HIS A 4 -29.04 -3.56 13.71
N ALA A 5 -28.69 -2.33 14.11
CA ALA A 5 -27.87 -1.44 13.30
C ALA A 5 -26.50 -2.09 13.12
N ASN A 6 -26.31 -2.72 11.97
CA ASN A 6 -25.03 -3.24 11.56
C ASN A 6 -24.06 -2.03 11.48
N PRO A 7 -22.96 -1.98 12.26
CA PRO A 7 -22.07 -0.84 12.20
C PRO A 7 -21.54 -0.71 10.77
N THR A 8 -21.92 0.37 10.10
CA THR A 8 -21.49 0.69 8.73
C THR A 8 -20.34 1.69 8.77
N GLY A 9 -19.37 1.52 7.86
CA GLY A 9 -18.24 2.44 7.70
C GLY A 9 -16.91 1.95 8.30
N PHE A 10 -15.93 2.86 8.41
CA PHE A 10 -14.55 2.58 8.81
C PHE A 10 -14.42 1.90 10.19
N LYS A 11 -15.34 2.18 11.12
CA LYS A 11 -15.39 1.52 12.44
C LYS A 11 -15.65 0.01 12.35
N ARG A 12 -16.41 -0.45 11.36
CA ARG A 12 -16.59 -1.90 11.09
C ARG A 12 -15.25 -2.53 10.77
N TRP A 13 -14.53 -1.89 9.85
CA TRP A 13 -13.27 -2.40 9.33
C TRP A 13 -12.17 -2.39 10.41
N LEU A 14 -12.14 -1.35 11.24
CA LEU A 14 -11.16 -1.21 12.33
C LEU A 14 -11.43 -2.13 13.53
N LEU A 15 -12.69 -2.48 13.79
CA LEU A 15 -13.10 -3.29 14.95
C LEU A 15 -13.62 -4.69 14.56
N THR A 16 -13.42 -5.12 13.31
CA THR A 16 -13.85 -6.47 12.88
C THR A 16 -12.88 -7.53 13.41
N THR A 17 -13.45 -8.59 13.98
CA THR A 17 -12.69 -9.79 14.43
C THR A 17 -12.82 -10.94 13.43
N ASN A 18 -13.49 -10.73 12.29
CA ASN A 18 -13.69 -11.76 11.29
C ASN A 18 -12.44 -11.93 10.40
N HIS A 19 -11.84 -13.11 10.43
CA HIS A 19 -10.62 -13.43 9.65
C HIS A 19 -10.79 -13.31 8.13
N LYS A 20 -12.02 -13.44 7.58
CA LYS A 20 -12.28 -13.25 6.14
C LYS A 20 -12.19 -11.78 5.74
N GLU A 21 -12.76 -10.90 6.57
CA GLU A 21 -12.69 -9.46 6.34
C GLU A 21 -11.24 -8.99 6.51
N ILE A 22 -10.58 -9.36 7.62
CA ILE A 22 -9.17 -9.05 7.89
C ILE A 22 -8.27 -9.52 6.75
N GLY A 23 -8.45 -10.75 6.27
CA GLY A 23 -7.68 -11.28 5.14
C GLY A 23 -7.80 -10.43 3.87
N SER A 24 -9.01 -9.98 3.54
CA SER A 24 -9.22 -9.09 2.38
C SER A 24 -8.52 -7.73 2.52
N MET A 25 -8.44 -7.19 3.75
CA MET A 25 -7.73 -5.95 4.07
C MET A 25 -6.25 -6.07 3.78
N TYR A 26 -5.64 -7.16 4.27
CA TYR A 26 -4.23 -7.43 4.10
C TYR A 26 -3.86 -7.69 2.65
N LEU A 27 -4.73 -8.38 1.90
CA LEU A 27 -4.50 -8.63 0.48
C LEU A 27 -4.56 -7.34 -0.35
N LEU A 28 -5.51 -6.46 -0.04
CA LEU A 28 -5.57 -5.13 -0.67
C LEU A 28 -4.35 -4.28 -0.29
N PHE A 29 -3.96 -4.28 0.99
CA PHE A 29 -2.82 -3.51 1.48
C PHE A 29 -1.50 -4.00 0.88
N SER A 30 -1.26 -5.31 0.84
CA SER A 30 -0.04 -5.89 0.26
C SER A 30 0.04 -5.65 -1.24
N LEU A 31 -1.09 -5.73 -1.97
CA LEU A 31 -1.15 -5.38 -3.38
C LEU A 31 -0.85 -3.90 -3.62
N ALA A 32 -1.37 -3.00 -2.79
CA ALA A 32 -1.05 -1.57 -2.87
C ALA A 32 0.44 -1.32 -2.64
N MET A 33 1.03 -1.92 -1.60
CA MET A 33 2.47 -1.81 -1.31
C MET A 33 3.34 -2.43 -2.41
N PHE A 34 2.86 -3.50 -3.05
CA PHE A 34 3.53 -4.08 -4.21
C PHE A 34 3.64 -3.10 -5.38
N PHE A 35 2.58 -2.34 -5.68
CA PHE A 35 2.64 -1.29 -6.71
C PHE A 35 3.56 -0.13 -6.32
N VAL A 36 3.53 0.30 -5.06
CA VAL A 36 4.41 1.38 -4.56
C VAL A 36 5.89 0.96 -4.66
N GLY A 37 6.24 -0.21 -4.14
CA GLY A 37 7.60 -0.75 -4.22
C GLY A 37 8.01 -1.06 -5.66
N GLY A 38 7.10 -1.58 -6.48
CA GLY A 38 7.33 -1.83 -7.91
C GLY A 38 7.61 -0.55 -8.68
N PHE A 39 6.88 0.53 -8.40
CA PHE A 39 7.13 1.84 -8.99
C PHE A 39 8.50 2.39 -8.57
N MET A 40 8.84 2.31 -7.27
CA MET A 40 10.16 2.74 -6.79
C MET A 40 11.29 1.95 -7.44
N ALA A 41 11.14 0.63 -7.59
CA ALA A 41 12.10 -0.22 -8.30
C ALA A 41 12.25 0.16 -9.78
N MET A 42 11.16 0.54 -10.45
CA MET A 42 11.21 1.03 -11.82
C MET A 42 11.94 2.37 -11.94
N VAL A 43 11.75 3.30 -10.99
CA VAL A 43 12.48 4.57 -10.94
C VAL A 43 13.98 4.33 -10.76
N ILE A 44 14.38 3.47 -9.84
CA ILE A 44 15.78 3.07 -9.65
C ILE A 44 16.35 2.49 -10.95
N ARG A 45 15.60 1.63 -11.62
CA ARG A 45 16.04 1.02 -12.87
C ARG A 45 16.17 2.05 -14.00
N ALA A 46 15.32 3.08 -14.03
CA ALA A 46 15.39 4.18 -14.98
C ALA A 46 16.65 5.05 -14.77
N GLU A 47 17.03 5.34 -13.52
CA GLU A 47 18.28 6.06 -13.19
C GLU A 47 19.54 5.33 -13.68
N LEU A 48 19.53 3.99 -13.63
CA LEU A 48 20.67 3.16 -14.04
C LEU A 48 20.80 2.99 -15.57
N MET A 49 19.84 3.45 -16.38
CA MET A 49 19.87 3.26 -17.85
C MET A 49 20.93 4.11 -18.54
N TYR A 50 21.26 5.29 -18.01
CA TYR A 50 22.32 6.15 -18.53
C TYR A 50 23.17 6.69 -17.38
N PRO A 51 24.52 6.62 -17.48
CA PRO A 51 25.39 7.10 -16.41
C PRO A 51 25.30 8.62 -16.25
N GLY A 52 24.78 9.09 -15.11
CA GLY A 52 24.65 10.50 -14.73
C GLY A 52 23.42 10.75 -13.86
N LEU A 53 23.44 11.75 -12.97
CA LEU A 53 22.29 12.11 -12.12
C LEU A 53 21.15 12.67 -12.99
N GLN A 54 20.03 11.96 -13.14
CA GLN A 54 18.98 12.36 -14.10
C GLN A 54 17.59 12.63 -13.49
N LEU A 55 17.13 11.91 -12.46
CA LEU A 55 15.74 12.06 -11.96
C LEU A 55 15.60 12.21 -10.42
N VAL A 56 16.57 11.74 -9.62
CA VAL A 56 16.46 11.61 -8.15
C VAL A 56 17.76 12.07 -7.48
N GLN A 57 17.65 12.98 -6.51
CA GLN A 57 18.79 13.44 -5.73
C GLN A 57 19.38 12.30 -4.87
N PRO A 58 20.71 12.24 -4.70
CA PRO A 58 21.38 11.13 -3.98
C PRO A 58 20.83 10.91 -2.56
N ASP A 59 20.40 11.99 -1.89
CA ASP A 59 19.84 11.94 -0.54
C ASP A 59 18.45 11.28 -0.46
N PHE A 60 17.70 11.21 -1.57
CA PHE A 60 16.41 10.51 -1.66
C PHE A 60 16.58 9.03 -2.07
N PHE A 61 17.71 8.69 -2.69
CA PHE A 61 18.03 7.30 -3.07
C PHE A 61 18.56 6.47 -1.88
N ASN A 62 19.20 7.12 -0.90
CA ASN A 62 19.87 6.48 0.23
C ASN A 62 19.03 6.40 1.52
N GLN A 63 17.74 6.73 1.46
CA GLN A 63 16.78 6.58 2.57
C GLN A 63 15.86 5.39 2.35
#